data_AF-A0A9N9CM23-F1
#
_entry.id   AF-A0A9N9CM23-F1
#
_cell.length_a   1.000
_cell.length_b   1.000
_cell.length_c   1.000
_cell.angle_alpha   90.00
_cell.angle_beta   90.00
_cell.angle_gamma   90.00
#
_symmetry.space_group_name_H-M   'P 1'
#
loop_
_entity.id
_entity.type
_entity.pdbx_description
1 polymer ?
#
loop_
_entity_poly.entity_id
_entity_poly.type
_entity_poly.pdbx_seq_one_letter_code
_entity_poly.pdbx_strand_id
1 'polypeptide(L)'
;MNILNDLESSQKTEIKQINIIAGYGSSRFSGVQFTVNIPNGRMNGDLSFAQFPNLMKITFSSGINVDDLGSIDVNKNEELCWLIFQGHCNFMNTYCKLLVNERQLDQVIVSYYDNGFKKERIRNQCLIPYRIPEDRKLEQLEAEVKKLQQHLAEKNQQINDLQTTTKKF
;
A
#
# COMPACT_ATOMS: atom_id res chain seq x y z
N MET A 1 -9.56 5.46 -11.01
CA MET A 1 -8.96 6.57 -11.79
C MET A 1 -7.46 6.30 -11.87
N ASN A 2 -6.88 6.06 -13.04
CA ASN A 2 -5.46 5.65 -13.18
C ASN A 2 -4.51 6.85 -13.37
N ILE A 3 -4.61 7.85 -12.48
CA ILE A 3 -3.86 9.12 -12.55
C ILE A 3 -2.33 8.92 -12.38
N LEU A 4 -1.91 7.70 -12.06
CA LEU A 4 -0.55 7.34 -11.71
C LEU A 4 0.11 6.38 -12.72
N ASN A 5 -0.54 6.13 -13.88
CA ASN A 5 -0.08 5.13 -14.83
C ASN A 5 0.72 5.67 -16.01
N ASP A 6 0.80 6.99 -16.18
CA ASP A 6 1.36 7.67 -17.36
C ASP A 6 2.89 7.67 -17.44
N LEU A 7 3.56 6.75 -16.74
CA LEU A 7 5.00 6.69 -16.63
C LEU A 7 5.56 5.35 -17.10
N GLU A 8 6.75 5.41 -17.68
CA GLU A 8 7.54 4.24 -18.02
C GLU A 8 8.02 3.50 -16.75
N SER A 9 8.31 2.20 -16.87
CA SER A 9 8.75 1.38 -15.75
C SER A 9 10.06 1.86 -15.11
N SER A 10 10.97 2.41 -15.92
CA SER A 10 12.23 3.02 -15.46
C SER A 10 11.93 4.21 -14.53
N GLN A 11 11.10 5.14 -14.99
CA GLN A 11 10.70 6.33 -14.23
C GLN A 11 9.96 5.96 -12.95
N LYS A 12 9.05 4.98 -13.01
CA LYS A 12 8.35 4.43 -11.84
C LYS A 12 9.29 3.93 -10.75
N THR A 13 10.42 3.34 -11.14
CA THR A 13 11.45 2.84 -10.22
C THR A 13 12.29 3.97 -9.63
N GLU A 14 12.53 5.05 -10.38
CA GLU A 14 13.31 6.20 -9.90
C GLU A 14 12.55 7.10 -8.92
N ILE A 15 11.21 7.06 -8.94
CA ILE A 15 10.37 7.90 -8.10
C ILE A 15 10.56 7.57 -6.63
N LYS A 16 10.96 8.59 -5.87
CA LYS A 16 11.03 8.59 -4.42
C LYS A 16 10.00 9.51 -3.79
N GLN A 17 9.47 10.47 -4.54
CA GLN A 17 8.54 11.48 -4.02
C GLN A 17 7.37 11.69 -4.98
N ILE A 18 6.15 11.71 -4.45
CA ILE A 18 4.96 12.07 -5.21
C ILE A 18 4.31 13.30 -4.58
N ASN A 19 4.05 14.31 -5.42
CA ASN A 19 3.30 15.49 -5.03
C ASN A 19 2.00 15.59 -5.82
N ILE A 20 0.87 15.56 -5.12
CA ILE A 20 -0.47 15.63 -5.69
C ILE A 20 -0.97 17.05 -5.44
N ILE A 21 -1.23 17.79 -6.52
CA ILE A 21 -1.56 19.22 -6.46
C ILE A 21 -2.87 19.51 -7.19
N ALA A 22 -3.68 20.41 -6.63
CA ALA A 22 -4.84 20.94 -7.33
C ALA A 22 -4.35 21.91 -8.41
N GLY A 23 -4.74 21.69 -9.65
CA GLY A 23 -4.28 22.54 -10.74
C GLY A 23 -4.67 22.02 -12.12
N TYR A 24 -4.46 22.89 -13.10
CA TYR A 24 -4.58 22.55 -14.50
C TYR A 24 -3.18 22.27 -15.07
N GLY A 25 -3.02 21.17 -15.79
CA GLY A 25 -1.75 20.79 -16.40
C GLY A 25 -1.59 19.27 -16.51
N SER A 26 -0.57 18.84 -17.24
CA SER A 26 -0.17 17.44 -17.30
C SER A 26 0.63 17.03 -16.06
N SER A 27 0.53 15.77 -15.69
CA SER A 27 1.45 15.16 -14.72
C SER A 27 2.88 15.25 -15.27
N ARG A 28 3.85 15.47 -14.38
CA ARG A 28 5.25 15.66 -14.79
C ARG A 28 6.21 14.94 -13.86
N PHE A 29 7.23 14.35 -14.47
CA PHE A 29 8.35 13.73 -13.79
C PHE A 29 9.57 14.66 -13.84
N SER A 30 10.26 14.82 -12.70
CA SER A 30 11.45 15.66 -12.58
C SER A 30 12.43 15.01 -11.58
N GLY A 31 13.44 14.32 -12.11
CA GLY A 31 14.35 13.51 -11.29
C GLY A 31 13.55 12.50 -10.45
N VAL A 32 13.81 12.39 -9.15
CA VAL A 32 13.11 11.43 -8.28
C VAL A 32 11.68 11.83 -7.88
N GLN A 33 11.14 12.92 -8.42
CA GLN A 33 9.85 13.47 -8.06
C GLN A 33 8.83 13.35 -9.20
N PHE A 34 7.63 12.86 -8.88
CA PHE A 34 6.48 12.88 -9.77
C PHE A 34 5.40 13.82 -9.23
N THR A 35 4.95 14.75 -10.06
CA THR A 35 3.89 15.70 -9.72
C THR A 35 2.63 15.36 -10.51
N VAL A 36 1.53 15.13 -9.78
CA VAL A 36 0.23 14.78 -10.33
C VAL A 36 -0.68 15.99 -10.19
N ASN A 37 -1.20 16.49 -11.31
CA ASN A 37 -2.17 17.57 -11.31
C ASN A 37 -3.58 16.99 -11.30
N ILE A 38 -4.38 17.38 -10.30
CA ILE A 38 -5.79 17.01 -10.18
C ILE A 38 -6.65 18.20 -10.57
N PRO A 39 -7.34 18.16 -11.73
CA PRO A 39 -8.29 19.19 -12.11
C PRO A 39 -9.39 19.32 -11.06
N ASN A 40 -9.70 20.56 -10.66
CA ASN A 40 -10.68 20.88 -9.62
C ASN A 40 -10.38 20.31 -8.23
N GLY A 41 -9.20 19.72 -8.02
CA GLY A 41 -8.72 19.24 -6.72
C GLY A 41 -9.50 18.08 -6.10
N ARG A 42 -10.56 17.57 -6.74
CA ARG A 42 -11.37 16.48 -6.19
C ARG A 42 -10.83 15.12 -6.62
N MET A 43 -10.54 14.27 -5.65
CA MET A 43 -10.09 12.91 -5.88
C MET A 43 -11.15 11.93 -5.43
N ASN A 44 -11.47 10.94 -6.26
CA ASN A 44 -12.46 9.90 -5.94
C ASN A 44 -11.95 8.48 -6.19
N GLY A 45 -12.56 7.53 -5.49
CA GLY A 45 -12.23 6.10 -5.60
C GLY A 45 -10.96 5.72 -4.83
N ASP A 46 -10.29 4.66 -5.28
CA ASP A 46 -9.12 4.10 -4.60
C ASP A 46 -7.80 4.51 -5.28
N LEU A 47 -6.80 4.84 -4.45
CA LEU A 47 -5.43 5.13 -4.89
C LEU A 47 -4.51 3.99 -4.49
N SER A 48 -3.73 3.49 -5.45
CA SER A 48 -2.64 2.56 -5.19
C SER A 48 -1.33 3.15 -5.67
N PHE A 49 -0.30 2.99 -4.84
CA PHE A 49 1.07 3.41 -5.11
C PHE A 49 2.03 2.23 -5.35
N ALA A 50 1.49 1.01 -5.53
CA ALA A 50 2.28 -0.21 -5.69
C ALA A 50 3.25 -0.21 -6.87
N GLN A 51 3.00 0.63 -7.86
CA GLN A 51 3.83 0.84 -9.04
C GLN A 51 5.10 1.67 -8.77
N PHE A 52 5.30 2.22 -7.57
CA PHE A 52 6.46 3.05 -7.20
C PHE A 52 7.27 2.38 -6.08
N PRO A 53 8.14 1.39 -6.39
CA PRO A 53 8.77 0.54 -5.38
C PRO A 53 9.68 1.30 -4.39
N ASN A 54 10.28 2.41 -4.83
CA ASN A 54 11.23 3.21 -4.04
C ASN A 54 10.59 4.46 -3.41
N LEU A 55 9.26 4.51 -3.32
CA LEU A 55 8.53 5.67 -2.82
C LEU A 55 8.79 5.91 -1.33
N MET A 56 9.34 7.07 -1.00
CA MET A 56 9.67 7.47 0.37
C MET A 56 8.73 8.53 0.93
N LYS A 57 8.07 9.31 0.06
CA LYS A 57 7.24 10.45 0.47
C LYS A 57 6.06 10.67 -0.48
N ILE A 58 4.88 10.88 0.09
CA ILE A 58 3.68 11.34 -0.61
C ILE A 58 3.24 12.66 0.02
N THR A 59 2.92 13.65 -0.82
CA THR A 59 2.38 14.94 -0.38
C THR A 59 1.10 15.25 -1.15
N PHE A 60 0.01 15.44 -0.43
CA PHE A 60 -1.23 16.03 -0.92
C PHE A 60 -1.18 17.52 -0.58
N SER A 61 -1.08 18.37 -1.60
CA SER A 61 -0.97 19.81 -1.44
C SER A 61 -2.33 20.49 -1.27
N SER A 62 -2.29 21.77 -0.88
CA SER A 62 -3.49 22.59 -0.66
C SER A 62 -4.44 22.57 -1.86
N GLY A 63 -5.75 22.57 -1.57
CA GLY A 63 -6.81 22.53 -2.58
C GLY A 63 -7.18 21.13 -3.05
N ILE A 64 -6.48 20.08 -2.59
CA ILE A 64 -6.93 18.70 -2.76
C ILE A 64 -8.02 18.39 -1.74
N ASN A 65 -9.19 17.97 -2.25
CA ASN A 65 -10.27 17.39 -1.48
C ASN A 65 -10.17 15.86 -1.50
N VAL A 66 -10.08 15.28 -0.30
CA VAL A 66 -9.98 13.83 -0.02
C VAL A 66 -11.30 13.23 0.50
N ASP A 67 -12.37 14.02 0.62
CA ASP A 67 -13.68 13.60 1.16
C ASP A 67 -14.33 12.49 0.32
N ASP A 68 -14.05 12.48 -0.99
CA ASP A 68 -14.59 11.49 -1.94
C ASP A 68 -13.64 10.29 -2.16
N LEU A 69 -12.53 10.21 -1.41
CA LEU A 69 -11.54 9.15 -1.55
C LEU A 69 -11.94 7.91 -0.73
N GLY A 70 -11.98 6.75 -1.39
CA GLY A 70 -12.32 5.47 -0.75
C GLY A 70 -11.15 4.90 0.06
N SER A 71 -9.97 4.81 -0.56
CA SER A 71 -8.78 4.30 0.11
C SER A 71 -7.47 4.78 -0.51
N ILE A 72 -6.41 4.72 0.31
CA ILE A 72 -5.01 4.96 -0.06
C ILE A 72 -4.23 3.68 0.29
N ASP A 73 -3.79 2.95 -0.74
CA ASP A 73 -2.99 1.74 -0.60
C ASP A 73 -1.50 2.00 -0.80
N VAL A 74 -0.74 1.83 0.28
CA VAL A 74 0.72 1.97 0.32
C VAL A 74 1.41 0.69 0.83
N ASN A 75 0.69 -0.44 0.86
CA ASN A 75 1.18 -1.72 1.41
C ASN A 75 2.45 -2.25 0.73
N LYS A 76 2.70 -1.82 -0.52
CA LYS A 76 3.83 -2.26 -1.34
C LYS A 76 5.00 -1.27 -1.34
N ASN A 77 4.90 -0.16 -0.61
CA ASN A 77 5.92 0.89 -0.56
C ASN A 77 6.74 0.79 0.73
N GLU A 78 7.61 -0.23 0.82
CA GLU A 78 8.34 -0.57 2.06
C GLU A 78 9.20 0.58 2.61
N GLU A 79 9.68 1.47 1.74
CA GLU A 79 10.52 2.63 2.09
C GLU A 79 9.71 3.90 2.44
N LEU A 80 8.38 3.83 2.41
CA LEU A 80 7.53 5.00 2.65
C LEU A 80 7.67 5.46 4.10
N CYS A 81 8.16 6.68 4.27
CA CYS A 81 8.36 7.30 5.58
C CYS A 81 7.36 8.44 5.85
N TRP A 82 6.85 9.09 4.80
CA TRP A 82 6.07 10.33 4.94
C TRP A 82 4.80 10.32 4.10
N LEU A 83 3.67 10.53 4.77
CA LEU A 83 2.38 10.81 4.14
C LEU A 83 1.89 12.17 4.66
N ILE A 84 1.98 13.20 3.80
CA ILE A 84 1.74 14.58 4.21
C ILE A 84 0.48 15.11 3.53
N PHE A 85 -0.45 15.63 4.32
CA PHE A 85 -1.60 16.40 3.87
C PHE A 85 -1.36 17.86 4.23
N GLN A 86 -1.02 18.69 3.24
CA GLN A 86 -0.71 20.11 3.41
C GLN A 86 -1.90 20.99 3.04
N GLY A 87 -2.14 22.04 3.83
CA GLY A 87 -3.22 22.99 3.60
C GLY A 87 -4.58 22.50 4.13
N HIS A 88 -5.68 23.05 3.57
CA HIS A 88 -7.05 22.68 3.92
C HIS A 88 -7.47 21.34 3.30
N CYS A 89 -6.71 20.28 3.58
CA CYS A 89 -7.11 18.92 3.27
C CYS A 89 -7.98 18.39 4.42
N ASN A 90 -9.30 18.24 4.19
CA ASN A 90 -10.28 17.81 5.19
C ASN A 90 -10.19 16.30 5.53
N PHE A 91 -8.99 15.77 5.80
CA PHE A 91 -8.79 14.34 6.03
C PHE A 91 -9.62 13.77 7.21
N MET A 92 -9.95 14.59 8.22
CA MET A 92 -10.63 14.17 9.45
C MET A 92 -12.14 13.88 9.30
N ASN A 93 -12.79 14.33 8.22
CA ASN A 93 -14.21 14.06 7.96
C ASN A 93 -14.43 12.98 6.89
N THR A 94 -13.37 12.24 6.54
CA THR A 94 -13.40 11.28 5.44
C THR A 94 -13.55 9.85 5.94
N TYR A 95 -14.28 9.04 5.18
CA TYR A 95 -14.28 7.57 5.34
C TYR A 95 -13.08 6.91 4.63
N CYS A 96 -12.07 7.70 4.25
CA CYS A 96 -10.91 7.23 3.52
C CYS A 96 -10.09 6.24 4.36
N LYS A 97 -9.92 5.02 3.84
CA LYS A 97 -9.13 3.98 4.50
C LYS A 97 -7.67 4.08 4.07
N LEU A 98 -6.76 4.17 5.03
CA LEU A 98 -5.33 4.00 4.77
C LEU A 98 -4.97 2.52 4.89
N LEU A 99 -4.56 1.90 3.78
CA LEU A 99 -4.12 0.50 3.74
C LEU A 99 -2.58 0.48 3.82
N VAL A 100 -2.08 0.10 4.99
CA VAL A 100 -0.65 0.04 5.33
C VAL A 100 -0.30 -1.34 5.86
N ASN A 101 0.91 -1.78 5.57
CA ASN A 101 1.45 -3.01 6.12
C ASN A 101 1.79 -2.79 7.59
N GLU A 102 1.69 -3.83 8.41
CA GLU A 102 1.90 -3.75 9.85
C GLU A 102 3.29 -3.18 10.20
N ARG A 103 4.31 -3.55 9.43
CA ARG A 103 5.69 -3.03 9.59
C ARG A 103 5.80 -1.51 9.35
N GLN A 104 4.90 -0.93 8.55
CA GLN A 104 4.88 0.48 8.22
C GLN A 104 4.19 1.34 9.30
N LEU A 105 3.42 0.75 10.23
CA LEU A 105 2.67 1.49 11.26
C LEU A 105 3.58 2.33 12.16
N ASP A 106 4.81 1.86 12.38
CA ASP A 106 5.81 2.55 13.20
C ASP A 106 6.73 3.48 12.40
N GLN A 107 6.70 3.37 11.07
CA GLN A 107 7.60 4.07 10.16
C GLN A 107 6.94 5.26 9.47
N VAL A 108 5.67 5.12 9.07
CA VAL A 108 4.97 6.16 8.31
C VAL A 108 4.51 7.27 9.24
N ILE A 109 5.04 8.46 9.01
CA ILE A 109 4.58 9.68 9.64
C ILE A 109 3.46 10.27 8.80
N VAL A 110 2.24 10.22 9.32
CA VAL A 110 1.10 10.98 8.81
C VAL A 110 1.13 12.36 9.44
N SER A 111 1.23 13.38 8.60
CA SER A 111 1.19 14.79 9.01
C SER A 111 0.01 15.47 8.31
N TYR A 112 -0.90 16.05 9.07
CA TYR A 112 -1.97 16.91 8.52
C TYR A 112 -2.07 18.22 9.31
N TYR A 113 -2.67 19.22 8.66
CA TYR A 113 -3.00 20.51 9.25
C TYR A 113 -4.50 20.56 9.56
N ASP A 114 -4.84 20.64 10.83
CA ASP A 114 -6.21 20.85 11.32
C ASP A 114 -6.21 22.19 12.05
N ASN A 115 -6.91 23.18 11.49
CA ASN A 115 -7.03 24.54 12.03
C ASN A 115 -5.69 25.17 12.49
N GLY A 116 -4.61 24.98 11.72
CA GLY A 116 -3.29 25.56 11.99
C GLY A 116 -2.36 24.74 12.89
N PHE A 117 -2.79 23.58 13.38
CA PHE A 117 -1.96 22.70 14.20
C PHE A 117 -1.43 21.50 13.41
N LYS A 118 -0.12 21.26 13.51
CA LYS A 118 0.56 20.07 12.96
C LYS A 118 0.36 18.90 13.95
N LYS A 119 -0.35 17.85 13.53
CA LYS A 119 -0.44 16.60 14.31
C LYS A 119 0.47 15.54 13.68
N GLU A 120 1.30 14.89 14.48
CA GLU A 120 2.29 13.90 14.05
C GLU A 120 2.06 12.53 14.72
N ARG A 121 2.27 11.46 13.93
CA ARG A 121 2.21 10.01 14.23
C ARG A 121 0.86 9.31 14.13
N ILE A 122 0.88 8.19 13.38
CA ILE A 122 -0.19 7.19 13.25
C ILE A 122 -0.55 6.57 14.61
N ARG A 123 0.43 6.35 15.50
CA ARG A 123 0.23 5.64 16.79
C ARG A 123 -0.83 6.24 17.72
N ASN A 124 -1.12 7.54 17.62
CA ASN A 124 -2.04 8.23 18.54
C ASN A 124 -3.36 8.67 17.88
N GLN A 125 -3.65 8.19 16.67
CA GLN A 125 -4.87 8.49 15.96
C GLN A 125 -5.65 7.20 15.73
N CYS A 126 -6.97 7.26 15.88
CA CYS A 126 -7.93 6.22 15.48
C CYS A 126 -7.93 6.02 13.94
N LEU A 127 -6.77 5.82 13.33
CA LEU A 127 -6.67 5.16 12.04
C LEU A 127 -7.00 3.70 12.32
N ILE A 128 -8.22 3.28 11.98
CA ILE A 128 -8.62 1.87 12.02
C ILE A 128 -7.66 1.16 11.06
N PRO A 129 -6.66 0.41 11.55
CA PRO A 129 -5.81 -0.35 10.66
C PRO A 129 -6.73 -1.31 9.95
N TYR A 130 -6.70 -1.33 8.62
CA TYR A 130 -7.35 -2.41 7.90
C TYR A 130 -6.61 -3.68 8.30
N ARG A 131 -7.15 -4.42 9.27
CA ARG A 131 -6.79 -5.83 9.43
C ARG A 131 -7.04 -6.42 8.06
N ILE A 132 -5.97 -6.84 7.40
CA ILE A 132 -6.06 -7.80 6.30
C ILE A 132 -7.01 -8.88 6.82
N PRO A 133 -8.12 -9.19 6.14
CA PRO A 133 -9.05 -10.20 6.63
C PRO A 133 -8.23 -11.47 6.88
N GLU A 134 -8.06 -11.82 8.16
CA GLU A 134 -7.24 -12.96 8.58
C GLU A 134 -7.70 -14.23 7.85
N ASP A 135 -8.97 -14.27 7.45
CA ASP A 135 -9.63 -15.29 6.65
C ASP A 135 -8.93 -15.61 5.32
N ARG A 136 -8.43 -14.61 4.56
CA ARG A 136 -7.74 -14.90 3.27
C ARG A 136 -6.35 -15.50 3.46
N LYS A 137 -5.65 -15.15 4.54
CA LYS A 137 -4.37 -15.78 4.88
C LYS A 137 -4.60 -17.18 5.44
N LEU A 138 -5.67 -17.38 6.22
CA LEU A 138 -6.04 -18.69 6.77
C LEU A 138 -6.36 -19.67 5.64
N GLU A 139 -7.21 -19.31 4.67
CA GLU A 139 -7.53 -20.17 3.52
C GLU A 139 -6.29 -20.55 2.69
N GLN A 140 -5.36 -19.60 2.49
CA GLN A 140 -4.10 -19.86 1.80
C GLN A 140 -3.18 -20.79 2.59
N LEU A 141 -3.07 -20.57 3.91
CA LEU A 141 -2.31 -21.43 4.82
C LEU A 141 -2.93 -22.83 4.92
N GLU A 142 -4.25 -22.96 4.99
CA GLU A 142 -4.95 -24.24 5.01
C GLU A 142 -4.76 -25.00 3.69
N ALA A 143 -4.81 -24.31 2.54
CA ALA A 143 -4.51 -24.91 1.24
C ALA A 143 -3.05 -25.40 1.15
N GLU A 144 -2.11 -24.62 1.69
CA GLU A 144 -0.69 -24.98 1.71
C GLU A 144 -0.40 -26.15 2.67
N VAL A 145 -1.01 -26.16 3.86
CA VAL A 145 -0.94 -27.28 4.83
C VAL A 145 -1.51 -28.55 4.21
N LYS A 146 -2.66 -28.47 3.54
CA LYS A 146 -3.28 -29.63 2.87
C LYS A 146 -2.38 -30.20 1.77
N LYS A 147 -1.74 -29.33 0.99
CA LYS A 147 -0.78 -29.74 -0.06
C LYS A 147 0.47 -30.41 0.53
N LEU A 148 1.00 -29.87 1.64
CA LEU A 148 2.14 -30.44 2.35
C LEU A 148 1.82 -31.81 2.96
N GLN A 149 0.63 -31.96 3.56
CA GLN A 149 0.16 -33.25 4.10
C GLN A 149 0.03 -34.31 3.01
N GLN A 150 -0.49 -33.95 1.84
CA GLN A 150 -0.62 -34.86 0.71
C GLN A 150 0.76 -35.31 0.19
N HIS A 151 1.70 -34.38 0.08
CA HIS A 151 3.07 -34.69 -0.35
C HIS A 151 3.82 -35.57 0.68
N LEU A 152 3.55 -35.38 1.98
CA LEU A 152 4.04 -36.25 3.06
C LEU A 152 3.49 -37.68 2.97
N ALA A 153 2.19 -37.83 2.70
CA ALA A 153 1.56 -39.14 2.54
C ALA A 153 2.15 -39.91 1.34
N GLU A 154 2.34 -39.23 0.21
CA GLU A 154 2.98 -39.80 -0.98
C GLU A 154 4.43 -40.24 -0.69
N LYS A 155 5.20 -39.42 0.03
CA LYS A 155 6.57 -39.76 0.43
C LYS A 155 6.61 -40.95 1.39
N ASN A 156 5.70 -41.02 2.35
CA ASN A 156 5.61 -42.16 3.26
C ASN A 156 5.24 -43.46 2.54
N GLN A 157 4.34 -43.39 1.55
CA GLN A 157 4.01 -44.54 0.72
C GLN A 157 5.24 -45.02 -0.08
N GLN A 158 5.98 -44.10 -0.71
CA GLN A 158 7.24 -44.42 -1.41
C GLN A 158 8.26 -45.08 -0.48
N ILE A 159 8.39 -44.61 0.76
CA ILE A 159 9.29 -45.21 1.75
C ILE A 159 8.86 -46.64 2.10
N ASN A 160 7.56 -46.86 2.34
CA ASN A 160 7.03 -48.19 2.66
C ASN A 160 7.20 -49.17 1.48
N ASP A 161 6.97 -48.71 0.26
CA ASP A 161 7.16 -49.49 -0.96
C ASP A 161 8.64 -49.84 -1.17
N LEU A 162 9.56 -48.91 -0.90
CA LEU A 162 11.00 -49.18 -0.92
C LEU A 162 11.41 -50.16 0.18
N GLN A 163 10.91 -50.00 1.41
CA GLN A 163 11.22 -50.90 2.53
C GLN A 163 10.71 -52.32 2.29
N THR A 164 9.52 -52.48 1.71
CA THR A 164 8.99 -53.80 1.33
C THR A 164 9.75 -54.43 0.18
N THR A 165 10.25 -53.63 -0.76
CA THR A 165 11.13 -54.09 -1.84
C THR A 165 12.51 -54.50 -1.32
N THR A 166 13.06 -53.78 -0.35
CA THR A 166 14.39 -54.07 0.24
C THR A 166 14.38 -55.29 1.17
N LYS A 167 13.23 -55.65 1.76
CA LYS A 167 13.07 -56.86 2.59
C LYS A 167 12.83 -58.15 1.79
N LYS A 168 12.72 -58.08 0.46
CA LYS A 168 12.51 -59.24 -0.43
C LYS A 168 13.80 -59.75 -1.09
N PHE A 169 14.95 -59.21 -0.70
CA PHE A 169 16.29 -59.73 -0.99
C PHE A 169 16.98 -60.10 0.32
#